data_AF-A0AA37A954-F1
#
_entry.id   AF-A0AA37A954-F1
#
_cell.length_a   1.000
_cell.length_b   1.000
_cell.length_c   1.000
_cell.angle_alpha   90.00
_cell.angle_beta   90.00
_cell.angle_gamma   90.00
#
_symmetry.space_group_name_H-M   'P 1'
#
loop_
_entity.id
_entity.type
_entity.pdbx_description
1 polymer ?
#
loop_
_entity_poly.entity_id
_entity_poly.type
_entity_poly.pdbx_seq_one_letter_code
_entity_poly.pdbx_strand_id
1 'polypeptide(L)'
;MRDVVDGLFAQIGGTPKIAYETEEDQVIAGLVAHGFGISVVPYMEMLLRLDVKILQISRPVLERNFYLVSNDKIYLPPAVRQFRQYVLNGGYL
;
A
#
# COMPACT_ATOMS: atom_id res chain seq x y z
N MET A 1 -6.28 2.04 1.53
CA MET A 1 -5.82 0.71 1.99
C MET A 1 -6.94 -0.12 2.59
N ARG A 2 -7.89 0.51 3.29
CA ARG A 2 -9.10 -0.12 3.82
C ARG A 2 -9.82 -1.04 2.83
N ASP A 3 -10.22 -0.52 1.67
CA ASP A 3 -10.98 -1.29 0.67
C ASP A 3 -10.22 -2.53 0.16
N VAL A 4 -8.89 -2.43 0.09
CA VAL A 4 -8.02 -3.54 -0.28
C VAL A 4 -8.07 -4.64 0.77
N VAL A 5 -7.89 -4.29 2.04
CA VAL A 5 -7.93 -5.26 3.14
C VAL A 5 -9.33 -5.87 3.24
N ASP A 6 -10.38 -5.07 3.14
CA ASP A 6 -11.76 -5.57 3.17
C ASP A 6 -12.05 -6.50 2.00
N GLY A 7 -11.56 -6.18 0.79
CA GLY A 7 -11.63 -7.07 -0.37
C GLY A 7 -10.88 -8.39 -0.18
N LEU A 8 -9.74 -8.39 0.52
CA LEU A 8 -9.01 -9.63 0.84
C LEU A 8 -9.81 -10.50 1.82
N PHE A 9 -10.41 -9.91 2.85
CA PHE A 9 -11.24 -10.64 3.81
C PHE A 9 -12.54 -11.14 3.18
N ALA A 10 -13.18 -10.34 2.31
CA ALA A 10 -14.39 -10.73 1.60
C ALA A 10 -14.17 -11.97 0.71
N GLN A 11 -13.01 -12.06 0.04
CA GLN A 11 -12.66 -13.21 -0.81
C GLN A 11 -12.54 -14.53 -0.04
N ILE A 12 -12.31 -14.49 1.27
CA ILE A 12 -12.29 -15.67 2.14
C ILE A 12 -13.57 -15.83 2.97
N GLY A 13 -14.63 -15.06 2.66
CA GLY A 13 -15.87 -15.04 3.44
C GLY A 13 -15.71 -14.52 4.87
N GLY A 14 -14.63 -13.80 5.14
CA GLY A 14 -14.28 -13.26 6.44
C GLY A 14 -14.67 -11.79 6.60
N THR A 15 -14.61 -11.31 7.85
CA THR A 15 -14.75 -9.89 8.17
C THR A 15 -13.70 -9.55 9.23
N PRO A 16 -12.88 -8.51 9.02
CA PRO A 16 -11.83 -8.17 9.98
C PRO A 16 -12.45 -7.68 11.29
N LYS A 17 -11.92 -8.15 12.43
CA LYS A 17 -12.22 -7.59 13.75
C LYS A 17 -11.17 -6.53 14.07
N ILE A 18 -11.56 -5.26 13.91
CA ILE A 18 -10.64 -4.13 14.00
C ILE A 18 -10.55 -3.70 15.46
N ALA A 19 -9.34 -3.75 16.04
CA ALA A 19 -9.07 -3.17 17.35
C ALA A 19 -8.69 -1.68 17.26
N TYR A 20 -7.98 -1.31 16.18
CA TYR A 20 -7.50 0.05 15.96
C TYR A 20 -7.27 0.31 14.46
N GLU A 21 -7.39 1.57 14.04
CA GLU A 21 -7.11 2.02 12.66
C GLU A 21 -6.39 3.37 12.72
N THR A 22 -5.39 3.54 11.85
CA THR A 22 -4.64 4.80 11.69
C THR A 22 -4.16 4.93 10.24
N GLU A 23 -3.95 6.16 9.79
CA GLU A 23 -3.44 6.46 8.45
C GLU A 23 -1.93 6.24 8.32
N GLU A 24 -1.21 6.17 9.45
CA GLU A 24 0.26 6.06 9.48
C GLU A 24 0.72 4.60 9.65
N ASP A 25 1.18 3.98 8.57
CA ASP A 25 1.67 2.59 8.56
C ASP A 25 2.78 2.33 9.60
N GLN A 26 3.64 3.33 9.84
CA GLN A 26 4.75 3.23 10.79
C GLN A 26 4.26 3.10 12.24
N VAL A 27 3.16 3.77 12.59
CA VAL A 27 2.54 3.68 13.92
C VAL A 27 2.01 2.27 14.14
N ILE A 28 1.33 1.70 13.15
CA ILE A 28 0.83 0.32 13.18
C ILE A 28 1.96 -0.67 13.40
N ALA A 29 3.05 -0.54 12.63
CA ALA A 29 4.20 -1.43 12.75
C ALA A 29 4.86 -1.34 14.14
N GLY A 30 4.97 -0.13 14.69
CA GLY A 30 5.45 0.10 16.05
C GLY A 30 4.55 -0.57 17.11
N LEU A 31 3.22 -0.46 16.98
CA LEU A 31 2.28 -1.11 17.88
C LEU A 31 2.43 -2.64 17.85
N VAL A 32 2.50 -3.24 16.65
CA VAL A 32 2.69 -4.69 16.49
C VAL A 32 4.04 -5.14 17.09
N ALA A 33 5.11 -4.37 16.88
CA ALA A 33 6.43 -4.65 17.47
C ALA A 33 6.41 -4.65 19.00
N HIS A 34 5.49 -3.90 19.62
CA HIS A 34 5.29 -3.87 21.08
C HIS A 34 4.20 -4.85 21.56
N GLY A 35 3.80 -5.82 20.72
CA GLY A 35 2.88 -6.88 21.09
C GLY A 35 1.40 -6.54 20.95
N PHE A 36 1.05 -5.43 20.28
CA PHE A 36 -0.34 -5.05 20.01
C PHE A 36 -0.94 -5.85 18.84
N GLY A 37 -0.91 -7.17 18.94
CA GLY A 37 -1.56 -8.09 17.99
C GLY A 37 -0.87 -8.21 16.63
N ILE A 38 -1.67 -8.26 15.56
CA ILE A 38 -1.22 -8.41 14.17
C ILE A 38 -1.84 -7.34 13.29
N SER A 39 -1.20 -7.03 12.15
CA SER A 39 -1.75 -6.08 11.19
C SER A 39 -1.42 -6.45 9.74
N VAL A 40 -2.19 -5.90 8.81
CA VAL A 40 -1.98 -5.96 7.36
C VAL A 40 -1.53 -4.59 6.89
N VAL A 41 -0.27 -4.46 6.48
CA VAL A 41 0.34 -3.22 5.99
C VAL A 41 1.12 -3.49 4.70
N PRO A 42 1.41 -2.47 3.88
CA PRO A 42 2.30 -2.62 2.73
C PRO A 42 3.71 -2.95 3.21
N TYR A 43 4.48 -3.65 2.38
CA TYR A 43 5.90 -3.88 2.67
C TYR A 43 6.66 -2.54 2.65
N MET A 44 7.45 -2.29 3.69
CA MET A 44 8.32 -1.12 3.84
C MET A 44 9.62 -1.52 4.55
N GLU A 45 10.75 -0.90 4.18
CA GLU A 45 12.07 -1.25 4.74
C GLU A 45 12.15 -1.11 6.26
N MET A 46 11.36 -0.20 6.84
CA MET A 46 11.29 -0.01 8.30
C MET A 46 10.92 -1.30 9.05
N LEU A 47 10.12 -2.20 8.44
CA LEU A 47 9.73 -3.46 9.08
C LEU A 47 10.94 -4.33 9.42
N LEU A 48 12.03 -4.24 8.65
CA LEU A 48 13.27 -4.98 8.90
C LEU A 48 14.03 -4.48 10.14
N ARG A 49 13.68 -3.30 10.65
CA ARG A 49 14.31 -2.67 11.82
C ARG A 49 13.49 -2.80 13.10
N LEU A 50 12.30 -3.38 13.00
CA LEU A 50 11.39 -3.60 14.13
C LEU A 50 11.40 -5.08 14.50
N ASP A 51 11.14 -5.38 15.77
CA ASP A 51 10.97 -6.77 16.24
C ASP A 51 9.59 -7.30 15.83
N VAL A 52 9.43 -7.59 14.54
CA VAL A 52 8.20 -8.10 13.95
C VAL A 52 8.49 -9.28 13.04
N LYS A 53 7.56 -10.24 12.99
CA LYS A 53 7.59 -11.31 11.99
C LYS A 53 6.77 -10.88 10.77
N ILE A 54 7.43 -10.79 9.62
CA ILE A 54 6.77 -10.43 8.36
C ILE A 54 6.20 -11.70 7.72
N LEU A 55 4.89 -11.73 7.51
CA LEU A 55 4.20 -12.81 6.79
C LEU A 55 3.71 -12.27 5.45
N GLN A 56 4.17 -12.89 4.36
CA GLN A 56 3.68 -12.56 3.02
C GLN A 56 2.32 -13.21 2.78
N ILE A 57 1.34 -12.42 2.32
CA ILE A 57 0.03 -12.92 1.94
C ILE A 57 0.16 -13.66 0.61
N SER A 58 0.03 -14.99 0.64
CA SER A 58 0.11 -15.83 -0.56
C SER A 58 -1.22 -15.92 -1.31
N ARG A 59 -2.34 -15.81 -0.60
CA ARG A 59 -3.71 -15.83 -1.13
C ARG A 59 -4.64 -15.01 -0.22
N PRO A 60 -5.64 -14.32 -0.76
CA PRO A 60 -5.90 -14.09 -2.19
C PRO A 60 -4.84 -13.20 -2.85
N VAL A 61 -4.69 -13.31 -4.17
CA VAL A 61 -3.76 -12.44 -4.93
C VAL A 61 -4.36 -11.05 -5.04
N LEU A 62 -3.61 -10.04 -4.61
CA LEU A 62 -4.00 -8.65 -4.74
C LEU A 62 -3.44 -8.06 -6.04
N GLU A 63 -4.30 -7.69 -6.98
CA GLU A 63 -3.89 -6.81 -8.07
C GLU A 63 -3.80 -5.37 -7.56
N ARG A 64 -2.59 -4.81 -7.57
CA ARG A 64 -2.36 -3.40 -7.20
C ARG A 64 -2.09 -2.59 -8.46
N ASN A 65 -3.11 -1.88 -8.92
CA ASN A 65 -3.00 -0.99 -10.07
C ASN A 65 -2.57 0.41 -9.60
N PHE A 66 -1.48 0.92 -10.18
CA PHE A 66 -1.05 2.30 -10.00
C PHE A 66 -1.43 3.11 -11.23
N TYR A 67 -2.01 4.30 -11.02
CA TYR A 67 -2.51 5.14 -12.09
C TYR A 67 -1.83 6.51 -12.06
N LEU A 68 -1.45 7.00 -13.23
CA LEU A 68 -1.09 8.40 -13.42
C LEU A 68 -2.33 9.15 -13.92
N VAL A 69 -2.76 10.15 -13.16
CA VAL A 69 -3.89 11.02 -13.55
C VAL A 69 -3.33 12.32 -14.10
N SER A 70 -3.62 12.62 -15.37
CA SER A 70 -3.25 13.89 -16.02
C SER A 70 -4.47 14.53 -16.68
N ASN A 71 -4.55 15.86 -16.65
CA ASN A 71 -5.58 16.61 -17.35
C ASN A 71 -5.01 17.22 -18.64
N ASP A 72 -5.37 16.62 -19.77
CA ASP A 72 -4.86 17.06 -21.09
C ASP A 72 -5.57 18.33 -21.61
N LYS A 73 -6.58 18.84 -20.88
CA LYS A 73 -7.30 20.08 -21.23
C LYS A 73 -6.60 21.34 -20.73
N ILE A 74 -5.56 21.22 -19.91
CA ILE A 74 -4.78 22.35 -19.41
C ILE A 74 -3.37 22.34 -19.97
N TYR A 75 -2.74 23.51 -20.04
CA TYR A 75 -1.33 23.60 -20.43
C TYR A 75 -0.46 22.85 -19.41
N LEU A 76 0.24 21.82 -19.89
CA LEU A 76 1.25 21.09 -19.11
C LEU A 76 2.63 21.63 -19.47
N PRO A 77 3.42 22.17 -18.52
CA PRO A 77 4.79 22.58 -18.78
C PRO A 77 5.64 21.43 -19.36
N PRO A 78 6.70 21.71 -20.15
CA PRO A 78 7.57 20.68 -20.74
C PRO A 78 8.08 19.65 -19.72
N ALA A 79 8.49 20.09 -18.53
CA ALA A 79 8.96 19.21 -17.46
C ALA A 79 7.87 18.22 -16.99
N VAL A 80 6.62 18.66 -16.89
CA VAL A 80 5.49 17.80 -16.49
C VAL A 80 5.19 16.77 -17.58
N ARG A 81 5.29 17.15 -18.86
CA ARG A 81 5.14 16.21 -19.98
C ARG A 81 6.24 15.16 -20.00
N GLN A 82 7.49 15.56 -19.75
CA GLN A 82 8.62 14.64 -19.64
C GLN A 82 8.45 13.68 -18.47
N PHE A 83 8.03 14.18 -17.30
CA PHE A 83 7.75 13.32 -16.15
C PHE A 83 6.62 12.33 -16.44
N ARG A 84 5.51 12.77 -17.05
CA ARG A 84 4.44 11.87 -17.49
C ARG A 84 4.97 10.77 -18.41
N GLN A 85 5.79 11.13 -19.40
CA GLN A 85 6.35 10.14 -20.32
C GLN A 85 7.28 9.15 -19.61
N TYR A 86 8.10 9.63 -18.68
CA TYR A 86 8.97 8.79 -17.87
C TYR A 86 8.17 7.76 -17.05
N VAL A 87 7.11 8.19 -16.37
CA VAL A 87 6.22 7.30 -15.61
C VAL A 87 5.55 6.28 -16.52
N LEU A 88 5.05 6.70 -17.69
CA LEU A 88 4.40 5.81 -18.67
C LEU A 88 5.37 4.80 -19.29
N ASN A 89 6.65 5.14 -19.40
CA ASN A 89 7.71 4.23 -19.89
C ASN A 89 8.19 3.25 -18.81
N GLY A 90 7.56 3.22 -17.64
CA GLY A 90 7.91 2.29 -16.56
C GLY A 90 8.92 2.84 -15.55
N GLY A 91 9.28 4.12 -15.61
CA GLY A 91 10.15 4.75 -14.61
C GLY A 91 11.59 4.22 -14.57
N TYR A 92 12.07 3.59 -15.64
CA TYR A 92 13.48 3.24 -15.78
C TYR A 92 14.21 4.32 -16.60
N LEU A 93 15.42 4.70 -16.17
CA LEU A 93 16.34 5.53 -16.95
C LEU A 93 17.03 4.68 -18.03
#